data_AF-B8C8K4-F1
#
_entry.id   AF-B8C8K4-F1
#
_cell.length_a   1.000
_cell.length_b   1.000
_cell.length_c   1.000
_cell.angle_alpha   90.00
_cell.angle_beta   90.00
_cell.angle_gamma   90.00
#
_symmetry.space_group_name_H-M   'P 1'
#
loop_
_entity.id
_entity.type
_entity.pdbx_description
1 polymer ?
#
loop_
_entity_poly.entity_id
_entity_poly.type
_entity_poly.pdbx_seq_one_letter_code
_entity_poly.pdbx_strand_id
1 'polypeptide(L)' 'QNCLHVASRWGHFDTCRWLTSEVNINPQSLDQNGKTALDLAKDGGHKKVVELLRSWIERNEAS' A
#
# COMPACT_ATOMS: atom_id res chain seq x y z
N GLN A 1 2.50 9.83 7.10
CA GLN A 1 2.65 8.38 7.33
C GLN A 1 1.36 7.87 7.95
N ASN A 2 0.68 6.90 7.32
CA ASN A 2 -0.55 6.29 7.83
C ASN A 2 -0.34 4.80 8.16
N CYS A 3 -1.37 4.12 8.64
CA CYS A 3 -1.32 2.69 8.97
C CYS A 3 -0.92 1.82 7.77
N LEU A 4 -1.34 2.18 6.55
CA LEU A 4 -0.97 1.44 5.34
C LEU A 4 0.52 1.57 5.01
N HIS A 5 1.13 2.73 5.22
CA HIS A 5 2.59 2.90 5.07
C HIS A 5 3.37 1.97 6.03
N VAL A 6 2.92 1.88 7.29
CA VAL A 6 3.56 1.02 8.30
C VAL A 6 3.39 -0.45 7.94
N ALA A 7 2.17 -0.87 7.60
CA ALA A 7 1.87 -2.25 7.19
C ALA A 7 2.70 -2.65 5.95
N SER A 8 2.80 -1.77 4.96
CA SER A 8 3.56 -2.02 3.74
C SER A 8 5.06 -2.11 3.97
N ARG A 9 5.63 -1.24 4.82
CA ARG A 9 7.07 -1.27 5.17
C ARG A 9 7.49 -2.62 5.76
N TRP A 10 6.62 -3.22 6.57
CA TRP A 10 6.89 -4.49 7.24
C TRP A 10 6.29 -5.72 6.54
N GLY A 11 5.62 -5.53 5.40
CA GLY A 11 5.09 -6.64 4.60
C GLY A 11 3.85 -7.31 5.20
N HIS A 12 3.08 -6.61 6.03
CA HIS A 12 1.88 -7.13 6.68
C HIS A 12 0.72 -7.23 5.67
N PHE A 13 0.76 -8.26 4.82
CA PHE A 13 -0.15 -8.45 3.70
C PHE A 13 -1.64 -8.40 4.11
N ASP A 14 -2.05 -9.14 5.13
CA ASP A 14 -3.46 -9.20 5.53
C ASP A 14 -3.96 -7.85 6.04
N THR A 15 -3.10 -7.12 6.76
CA THR A 15 -3.40 -5.76 7.20
C THR A 15 -3.51 -4.80 6.01
N CYS A 16 -2.58 -4.86 5.04
CA CYS A 16 -2.67 -4.06 3.82
C CYS A 16 -3.96 -4.35 3.07
N ARG A 17 -4.32 -5.62 2.91
CA ARG A 17 -5.55 -6.05 2.23
C ARG A 17 -6.78 -5.45 2.91
N TRP A 18 -6.90 -5.65 4.22
CA TRP A 18 -8.03 -5.15 5.01
C TRP A 18 -8.14 -3.62 4.98
N LEU A 19 -7.01 -2.90 5.08
CA LEU A 19 -7.00 -1.44 5.01
C LEU A 19 -7.41 -0.91 3.63
N THR A 20 -7.03 -1.61 2.56
CA THR A 20 -7.41 -1.21 1.19
C THR A 20 -8.84 -1.62 0.80
N SER A 21 -9.40 -2.68 1.40
CA SER A 21 -10.76 -3.16 1.06
C SER A 21 -11.84 -2.58 1.97
N GLU A 22 -11.64 -2.62 3.30
CA GLU A 22 -12.70 -2.27 4.26
C GLU A 22 -12.65 -0.78 4.64
N VAL A 23 -11.44 -0.24 4.82
CA VAL A 23 -11.24 1.16 5.22
C VAL A 23 -11.10 2.07 4.01
N ASN A 24 -10.86 1.50 2.82
CA ASN A 24 -10.65 2.22 1.57
C ASN A 24 -9.57 3.31 1.67
N ILE A 25 -8.46 3.01 2.37
CA ILE A 25 -7.35 3.96 2.49
C ILE A 25 -6.65 4.09 1.15
N ASN A 26 -6.50 5.33 0.68
CA ASN A 26 -5.76 5.62 -0.55
C ASN A 26 -4.26 5.26 -0.40
N PRO A 27 -3.74 4.23 -1.10
CA PRO A 27 -2.33 3.84 -1.10
C PRO A 27 -1.40 4.79 -1.83
N GLN A 28 -1.94 5.74 -2.63
CA GLN A 28 -1.16 6.77 -3.31
C GLN A 28 -0.84 7.98 -2.41
N SER A 29 -1.36 8.01 -1.18
CA SER A 29 -0.98 9.02 -0.19
C SER A 29 0.52 8.95 0.10
N LEU A 30 1.15 10.11 0.28
CA LEU A 30 2.58 10.22 0.57
C LEU A 30 2.85 10.30 2.07
N ASP A 31 3.92 9.65 2.53
CA ASP A 31 4.46 9.84 3.87
C ASP A 31 5.32 11.12 3.99
N GLN A 32 5.93 11.33 5.16
CA GLN A 32 6.77 12.50 5.42
C GLN A 32 8.06 12.52 4.59
N ASN A 33 8.44 11.37 4.00
CA ASN A 33 9.60 11.23 3.13
C ASN A 33 9.21 11.26 1.65
N GLY A 34 7.94 11.58 1.33
CA GLY A 34 7.44 11.55 -0.04
C GLY A 34 7.29 10.15 -0.63
N LYS A 35 7.20 9.10 0.19
CA LYS A 35 7.02 7.71 -0.27
C LYS A 35 5.57 7.28 -0.16
N THR A 36 5.07 6.55 -1.16
CA THR A 36 3.78 5.87 -1.09
C THR A 36 3.88 4.57 -0.28
N ALA A 37 2.72 3.99 0.06
CA ALA A 37 2.69 2.64 0.63
C ALA A 37 3.33 1.59 -0.31
N LEU A 38 3.22 1.78 -1.62
CA LEU A 38 3.82 0.89 -2.62
C LEU A 38 5.35 0.99 -2.62
N ASP A 39 5.90 2.19 -2.48
CA ASP A 39 7.36 2.39 -2.43
C ASP A 39 7.97 1.73 -1.21
N LEU A 40 7.32 1.86 -0.04
CA LEU A 40 7.76 1.18 1.18
C LEU A 40 7.70 -0.35 1.06
N ALA A 41 6.70 -0.90 0.37
CA ALA A 41 6.62 -2.33 0.10
C ALA A 41 7.73 -2.80 -0.86
N LYS A 42 8.09 -1.99 -1.87
CA LYS A 42 9.21 -2.28 -2.79
C LYS A 42 10.55 -2.23 -2.08
N ASP A 43 10.79 -1.20 -1.27
CA ASP A 43 12.04 -1.05 -0.50
C ASP A 43 12.26 -2.22 0.46
N GLY A 44 11.18 -2.72 1.08
CA GLY A 44 11.21 -3.89 1.94
C GLY A 44 11.23 -5.24 1.22
N GLY A 45 11.10 -5.27 -0.11
CA GLY A 45 11.07 -6.51 -0.89
C GLY A 45 9.77 -7.32 -0.77
N HIS A 46 8.68 -6.71 -0.30
CA HIS A 46 7.42 -7.37 0.05
C HIS A 46 6.53 -7.62 -1.17
N LYS A 47 6.93 -8.56 -2.04
CA LYS A 47 6.30 -8.84 -3.35
C LYS A 47 4.77 -8.96 -3.32
N LYS A 48 4.21 -9.71 -2.36
CA LYS A 48 2.75 -9.88 -2.22
C LYS A 48 2.02 -8.56 -1.95
N VAL A 49 2.63 -7.68 -1.15
CA VAL A 49 2.08 -6.36 -0.86
C VAL A 49 2.20 -5.44 -2.08
N VAL A 50 3.32 -5.51 -2.79
CA VAL A 50 3.53 -4.77 -4.04
C VAL A 50 2.45 -5.12 -5.07
N GLU A 51 2.18 -6.41 -5.27
CA GLU A 51 1.13 -6.88 -6.18
C GLU A 51 -0.26 -6.41 -5.75
N LEU A 52 -0.60 -6.56 -4.46
CA LEU A 52 -1.87 -6.09 -3.90
C LEU A 52 -2.10 -4.60 -4.16
N LEU A 53 -1.12 -3.76 -3.84
CA LEU A 53 -1.22 -2.31 -3.98
C LEU A 53 -1.23 -1.88 -5.45
N ARG A 54 -0.45 -2.54 -6.31
CA ARG A 54 -0.48 -2.29 -7.75
C ARG A 54 -1.86 -2.60 -8.34
N SER A 55 -2.42 -3.78 -8.03
CA SER A 55 -3.76 -4.14 -8.47
C SER A 55 -4.84 -3.22 -7.92
N TRP A 56 -4.67 -2.67 -6.71
CA TRP A 56 -5.57 -1.63 -6.22
C TRP A 56 -5.49 -0.37 -7.10
N ILE A 57 -4.28 0.12 -7.40
CA ILE A 57 -4.09 1.35 -8.20
C ILE A 57 -4.68 1.18 -9.60
N GLU A 58 -4.39 0.08 -10.29
CA GLU A 58 -4.91 -0.21 -11.64
C GLU A 58 -6.45 -0.20 -11.69
N ARG A 59 -7.12 -0.66 -10.62
CA ARG A 59 -8.59 -0.65 -10.53
C ARG A 59 -9.16 0.74 -10.30
N ASN A 60 -8.43 1.61 -9.59
CA ASN A 60 -8.91 2.93 -9.19
C ASN A 60 -8.51 4.03 -10.20
N GLU A 61 -7.48 3.83 -11.01
CA GLU A 61 -7.11 4.73 -12.12
C GLU A 61 -7.88 4.43 -13.42
N ALA A 62 -8.51 3.26 -13.54
CA ALA A 62 -9.33 2.87 -14.69
C ALA A 62 -10.79 3.36 -14.62
N SER A 63 -11.15 4.20 -13.64
CA SER A 63 -12.47 4.84 -13.46
C SER A 63 -12.32 6.35 -13.45
#